data_AF-A0A956FRC8-F1
#
_entry.id   AF-A0A956FRC8-F1
#
_cell.length_a   1.000
_cell.length_b   1.000
_cell.length_c   1.000
_cell.angle_alpha   90.00
_cell.angle_beta   90.00
_cell.angle_gamma   90.00
#
_symmetry.space_group_name_H-M   'P 1'
#
loop_
_entity.id
_entity.type
_entity.pdbx_description
1 polymer ?
#
loop_
_entity_poly.entity_id
_entity_poly.type
_entity_poly.pdbx_seq_one_letter_code
_entity_poly.pdbx_strand_id
1 'polypeptide(L)'
;MTMTSTSTLRRPVAVARVAGLLYLVIIVAGVGGEALVRGPIAVAGDPSQTVANLVAAELPFRLSVMGDALMALADVALGVLLFFLLRPVSRVLSMMAMAFRLAQAAILGINLLNLLLAASFAGRGDPLAAAFLEAHGVGYDLGLLFFAINCVLVGALVYRAGFMPRAIGAALGLSGLVYFVGSTLRVVAPELAPAVAPAYALPLVAELAFCGWLLIRGVRTPSWRAAVGLPPAA
;
A
#
# COMPACT_ATOMS: atom_id res chain seq x y z
N MET A 1 17.12 12.47 32.82
CA MET A 1 16.49 11.45 31.96
C MET A 1 15.91 12.19 30.77
N THR A 2 16.76 12.49 29.78
CA THR A 2 16.49 13.53 28.78
C THR A 2 17.18 13.16 27.47
N MET A 3 16.37 13.12 26.40
CA MET A 3 16.75 13.20 24.98
C MET A 3 17.59 12.07 24.35
N THR A 4 16.94 10.93 24.07
CA THR A 4 17.32 10.02 22.96
C THR A 4 16.58 10.31 21.65
N SER A 5 15.84 11.42 21.54
CA SER A 5 15.03 11.76 20.35
C SER A 5 15.78 12.55 19.26
N THR A 6 17.05 12.90 19.46
CA THR A 6 17.81 13.81 18.57
C THR A 6 18.54 13.10 17.41
N SER A 7 18.53 11.76 17.36
CA SER A 7 19.34 10.99 16.39
C SER A 7 18.68 10.84 15.02
N THR A 8 17.36 10.68 14.96
CA THR A 8 16.61 10.49 13.70
C THR A 8 16.56 11.76 12.85
N LEU A 9 16.58 12.95 13.47
CA LEU A 9 16.70 14.25 12.80
C LEU A 9 18.02 14.44 12.04
N ARG A 10 19.07 13.66 12.35
CA ARG A 10 20.39 13.84 11.75
C ARG A 10 20.63 13.03 10.46
N ARG A 11 19.78 12.04 10.13
CA ARG A 11 20.02 11.13 8.98
C ARG A 11 18.76 10.90 8.13
N PRO A 12 18.28 11.92 7.41
CA PRO A 12 17.04 11.81 6.62
C PRO A 12 17.16 10.77 5.48
N VAL A 13 18.36 10.53 4.96
CA VAL A 13 18.61 9.47 3.96
C VAL A 13 18.39 8.07 4.56
N ALA A 14 18.81 7.82 5.81
CA ALA A 14 18.59 6.53 6.46
C ALA A 14 17.09 6.27 6.67
N VAL A 15 16.35 7.29 7.11
CA VAL A 15 14.89 7.23 7.24
C VAL A 15 14.24 6.94 5.89
N ALA A 16 14.66 7.62 4.82
CA ALA A 16 14.15 7.37 3.47
C ALA A 16 14.43 5.95 2.99
N ARG A 17 15.61 5.39 3.30
CA ARG A 17 15.93 3.99 2.93
C ARG A 17 15.09 2.98 3.68
N VAL A 18 14.87 3.18 4.98
CA VAL A 18 13.95 2.33 5.75
C VAL A 18 12.54 2.43 5.21
N ALA A 19 12.07 3.65 4.87
CA ALA A 19 10.78 3.84 4.21
C ALA A 19 10.72 3.08 2.87
N GLY A 20 11.76 3.16 2.05
CA GLY A 20 11.85 2.41 0.80
C GLY A 20 11.81 0.89 1.00
N LEU A 21 12.48 0.36 2.04
CA LEU A 21 12.48 -1.07 2.36
C LEU A 21 11.08 -1.53 2.80
N LEU A 22 10.42 -0.77 3.67
CA LEU A 22 9.04 -1.05 4.07
C LEU A 22 8.10 -1.01 2.85
N TYR A 23 8.29 -0.04 1.96
CA TYR A 23 7.55 0.04 0.69
C TYR A 23 7.75 -1.21 -0.17
N LEU A 24 8.98 -1.71 -0.28
CA LEU A 24 9.27 -2.93 -1.03
C LEU A 24 8.60 -4.15 -0.41
N VAL A 25 8.63 -4.27 0.92
CA VAL A 25 7.93 -5.35 1.65
C VAL A 25 6.43 -5.30 1.34
N ILE A 26 5.82 -4.11 1.35
CA ILE A 26 4.39 -3.93 1.03
C ILE A 26 4.09 -4.39 -0.39
N ILE A 27 4.88 -3.96 -1.38
CA ILE A 27 4.67 -4.34 -2.80
C ILE A 27 4.79 -5.86 -2.97
N VAL A 28 5.86 -6.46 -2.44
CA VAL A 28 6.11 -7.90 -2.60
C VAL A 28 5.04 -8.72 -1.88
N ALA A 29 4.66 -8.35 -0.66
CA ALA A 29 3.65 -9.08 0.10
C ALA A 29 2.25 -8.92 -0.52
N GLY A 30 1.84 -7.69 -0.84
CA GLY A 30 0.52 -7.41 -1.40
C GLY A 30 0.34 -7.96 -2.82
N VAL A 31 1.20 -7.54 -3.75
CA VAL A 31 1.11 -7.99 -5.16
C VAL A 31 1.41 -9.48 -5.27
N GLY A 32 2.40 -10.00 -4.51
CA GLY A 32 2.72 -11.42 -4.51
C GLY A 32 1.59 -12.29 -3.96
N GLY A 33 0.99 -11.90 -2.83
CA GLY A 33 -0.14 -12.61 -2.24
C GLY A 33 -1.35 -12.63 -3.16
N GLU A 34 -1.65 -11.51 -3.81
CA GLU A 34 -2.80 -11.43 -4.72
C GLU A 34 -2.53 -12.17 -6.05
N ALA A 35 -1.47 -11.83 -6.76
CA ALA A 35 -1.24 -12.32 -8.12
C ALA A 35 -0.75 -13.78 -8.18
N LEU A 36 0.08 -14.20 -7.22
CA LEU A 36 0.71 -15.53 -7.25
C LEU A 36 -0.04 -16.58 -6.44
N VAL A 37 -0.88 -16.16 -5.49
CA VAL A 37 -1.60 -17.09 -4.61
C VAL A 37 -3.10 -17.02 -4.84
N ARG A 38 -3.72 -15.85 -4.62
CA ARG A 38 -5.20 -15.75 -4.65
C ARG A 38 -5.78 -15.76 -6.06
N GLY A 39 -5.12 -15.13 -7.03
CA GLY A 39 -5.54 -15.10 -8.43
C GLY A 39 -5.74 -16.52 -9.04
N PRO A 40 -4.76 -17.43 -8.91
CA PRO A 40 -4.93 -18.82 -9.38
C PRO A 40 -5.95 -19.65 -8.59
N ILE A 41 -6.21 -19.29 -7.34
CA ILE A 41 -7.16 -20.01 -6.48
C ILE A 41 -8.61 -19.70 -6.88
N ALA A 42 -8.91 -18.42 -7.13
CA ALA A 42 -10.26 -17.95 -7.42
C ALA A 42 -10.71 -18.31 -8.85
N VAL A 43 -11.75 -19.14 -8.96
CA VAL A 43 -12.36 -19.50 -10.25
C VAL A 43 -13.73 -18.84 -10.37
N ALA A 44 -13.83 -17.86 -11.27
CA ALA A 44 -15.06 -17.11 -11.47
C ALA A 44 -16.21 -18.04 -11.90
N GLY A 45 -17.32 -17.99 -11.16
CA GLY A 45 -18.51 -18.80 -11.44
C GLY A 45 -18.42 -20.27 -10.98
N ASP A 46 -17.31 -20.71 -10.39
CA ASP A 46 -17.15 -22.06 -9.85
C ASP A 46 -16.66 -22.06 -8.39
N PRO A 47 -17.59 -21.93 -7.42
CA PRO A 47 -17.26 -21.98 -5.99
C PRO A 47 -16.66 -23.32 -5.57
N SER A 48 -17.09 -24.43 -6.17
CA SER A 48 -16.61 -25.77 -5.82
C SER A 48 -15.15 -25.97 -6.21
N GLN A 49 -14.77 -25.52 -7.42
CA GLN A 49 -13.37 -25.53 -7.84
C GLN A 49 -12.52 -24.58 -7.00
N THR A 50 -13.05 -23.40 -6.64
CA THR A 50 -12.35 -22.46 -5.76
C THR A 50 -12.04 -23.07 -4.39
N VAL A 51 -12.99 -23.79 -3.79
CA VAL A 51 -12.80 -24.54 -2.53
C VAL A 51 -11.71 -25.61 -2.71
N ALA A 52 -11.77 -26.39 -3.79
CA ALA A 52 -10.77 -27.42 -4.08
C ALA A 52 -9.36 -26.82 -4.22
N ASN A 53 -9.24 -25.68 -4.90
CA ASN A 53 -7.98 -24.95 -5.05
C ASN A 53 -7.46 -24.41 -3.71
N LEU A 54 -8.34 -23.87 -2.86
CA LEU A 54 -7.99 -23.39 -1.50
C LEU A 54 -7.41 -24.51 -0.65
N VAL A 55 -8.03 -25.69 -0.66
CA VAL A 55 -7.55 -26.86 0.08
C VAL A 55 -6.21 -27.36 -0.48
N ALA A 56 -6.07 -27.40 -1.82
CA ALA A 56 -4.83 -27.81 -2.46
C ALA A 56 -3.66 -26.84 -2.21
N ALA A 57 -3.94 -25.55 -2.06
CA ALA A 57 -2.96 -24.48 -1.86
C ALA A 57 -2.91 -23.98 -0.40
N GLU A 58 -3.23 -24.81 0.59
CA GLU A 58 -3.40 -24.39 1.99
C GLU A 58 -2.20 -23.61 2.54
N LEU A 59 -0.99 -24.15 2.41
CA LEU A 59 0.21 -23.51 2.94
C LEU A 59 0.53 -22.18 2.24
N PRO A 60 0.61 -22.10 0.88
CA PRO A 60 0.73 -20.83 0.17
C PRO A 60 -0.34 -19.81 0.58
N PHE A 61 -1.59 -20.24 0.72
CA PHE A 61 -2.70 -19.37 1.14
C PHE A 61 -2.46 -18.80 2.54
N ARG A 62 -2.16 -19.65 3.54
CA ARG A 62 -1.87 -19.19 4.92
C ARG A 62 -0.66 -18.26 4.99
N LEU A 63 0.39 -18.53 4.21
CA LEU A 63 1.55 -17.64 4.10
C LEU A 63 1.18 -16.30 3.47
N SER A 64 0.29 -16.27 2.48
CA SER A 64 -0.22 -15.01 1.90
C SER A 64 -0.97 -14.16 2.94
N VAL A 65 -1.77 -14.77 3.82
CA VAL A 65 -2.47 -14.06 4.90
C VAL A 65 -1.48 -13.43 5.89
N MET A 66 -0.42 -14.16 6.27
CA MET A 66 0.64 -13.61 7.11
C MET A 66 1.43 -12.51 6.38
N GLY A 67 1.62 -12.65 5.07
CA GLY A 67 2.17 -11.62 4.20
C GLY A 67 1.36 -10.34 4.23
N ASP A 68 0.03 -10.42 4.10
CA ASP A 68 -0.84 -9.24 4.17
C ASP A 68 -0.86 -8.60 5.57
N ALA A 69 -0.74 -9.41 6.63
CA ALA A 69 -0.58 -8.88 7.99
C ALA A 69 0.74 -8.10 8.14
N LEU A 70 1.85 -8.65 7.63
CA LEU A 70 3.13 -7.97 7.60
C LEU A 70 3.08 -6.70 6.74
N MET A 71 2.39 -6.77 5.58
CA MET A 71 2.14 -5.63 4.71
C MET A 71 1.43 -4.51 5.49
N ALA A 72 0.33 -4.79 6.19
CA ALA A 72 -0.41 -3.79 6.95
C ALA A 72 0.44 -3.15 8.06
N LEU A 73 1.25 -3.93 8.78
CA LEU A 73 2.17 -3.40 9.80
C LEU A 73 3.27 -2.53 9.20
N ALA A 74 3.87 -2.97 8.09
CA ALA A 74 4.86 -2.20 7.35
C ALA A 74 4.24 -0.89 6.82
N ASP A 75 2.96 -0.92 6.44
CA ASP A 75 2.24 0.22 5.89
C ASP A 75 2.00 1.33 6.93
N VAL A 76 1.65 0.95 8.16
CA VAL A 76 1.56 1.88 9.30
C VAL A 76 2.91 2.53 9.57
N ALA A 77 3.98 1.73 9.65
CA ALA A 77 5.33 2.24 9.87
C ALA A 77 5.77 3.20 8.76
N LEU A 78 5.52 2.82 7.50
CA LEU A 78 5.82 3.65 6.34
C LEU A 78 5.07 4.97 6.36
N GLY A 79 3.79 4.98 6.73
CA GLY A 79 2.99 6.20 6.87
C GLY A 79 3.63 7.21 7.84
N VAL A 80 4.13 6.74 8.98
CA VAL A 80 4.84 7.57 9.96
C VAL A 80 6.17 8.11 9.40
N LEU A 81 6.93 7.28 8.69
CA LEU A 81 8.21 7.73 8.09
C LEU A 81 7.99 8.74 6.96
N LEU A 82 6.99 8.54 6.11
CA LEU A 82 6.62 9.48 5.06
C LEU A 82 6.11 10.81 5.65
N PHE A 83 5.34 10.76 6.73
CA PHE A 83 4.97 11.98 7.47
C PHE A 83 6.21 12.75 7.93
N PHE A 84 7.17 12.07 8.55
CA PHE A 84 8.41 12.71 8.98
C PHE A 84 9.21 13.32 7.81
N LEU A 85 9.28 12.64 6.67
CA LEU A 85 10.04 13.10 5.51
C LEU A 85 9.37 14.28 4.80
N LEU A 86 8.04 14.30 4.73
CA LEU A 86 7.26 15.25 3.91
C LEU A 86 6.65 16.41 4.71
N ARG A 87 6.57 16.32 6.05
CA ARG A 87 6.11 17.43 6.91
C ARG A 87 6.80 18.77 6.68
N PRO A 88 8.07 18.88 6.22
CA PRO A 88 8.69 20.18 5.95
C PRO A 88 8.05 20.92 4.76
N VAL A 89 7.40 20.19 3.85
CA VAL A 89 6.69 20.77 2.69
C VAL A 89 5.33 21.29 3.11
N SER A 90 4.56 20.48 3.84
CA SER A 90 3.32 20.88 4.49
C SER A 90 2.97 19.89 5.59
N ARG A 91 2.92 20.38 6.83
CA ARG A 91 2.56 19.56 7.99
C ARG A 91 1.15 19.00 7.87
N VAL A 92 0.18 19.84 7.48
CA VAL A 92 -1.24 19.47 7.39
C VAL A 92 -1.44 18.37 6.34
N LEU A 93 -0.95 18.57 5.11
CA LEU A 93 -1.10 17.57 4.06
C LEU A 93 -0.38 16.26 4.40
N SER A 94 0.78 16.34 5.06
CA SER A 94 1.51 15.14 5.49
C SER A 94 0.76 14.38 6.58
N MET A 95 0.12 15.09 7.53
CA MET A 95 -0.74 14.46 8.55
C MET A 95 -1.97 13.81 7.91
N MET A 96 -2.63 14.49 6.97
CA MET A 96 -3.77 13.93 6.25
C MET A 96 -3.36 12.67 5.47
N ALA A 97 -2.25 12.73 4.73
CA ALA A 97 -1.73 11.57 3.99
C ALA A 97 -1.49 10.38 4.93
N MET A 98 -0.80 10.61 6.05
CA MET A 98 -0.57 9.57 7.07
C MET A 98 -1.89 9.02 7.61
N ALA A 99 -2.86 9.87 7.94
CA ALA A 99 -4.15 9.45 8.46
C ALA A 99 -4.91 8.55 7.47
N PHE A 100 -4.98 8.93 6.19
CA PHE A 100 -5.61 8.10 5.15
C PHE A 100 -4.91 6.75 4.96
N ARG A 101 -3.57 6.73 5.02
CA ARG A 101 -2.80 5.47 4.94
C ARG A 101 -3.06 4.56 6.14
N LEU A 102 -3.07 5.10 7.35
CA LEU A 102 -3.37 4.34 8.56
C LEU A 102 -4.82 3.82 8.55
N ALA A 103 -5.77 4.61 8.06
CA ALA A 103 -7.16 4.18 7.88
C ALA A 103 -7.25 3.00 6.89
N GLN A 104 -6.56 3.10 5.75
CA GLN A 104 -6.47 1.99 4.79
C GLN A 104 -5.82 0.75 5.43
N ALA A 105 -4.70 0.88 6.13
CA ALA A 105 -4.05 -0.24 6.79
C ALA A 105 -4.97 -0.93 7.81
N ALA A 106 -5.78 -0.16 8.56
CA ALA A 106 -6.78 -0.69 9.47
C ALA A 106 -7.90 -1.45 8.74
N ILE A 107 -8.42 -0.89 7.64
CA ILE A 107 -9.42 -1.55 6.80
C ILE A 107 -8.88 -2.89 6.26
N LEU A 108 -7.68 -2.89 5.68
CA LEU A 108 -7.06 -4.12 5.17
C LEU A 108 -6.79 -5.13 6.29
N GLY A 109 -6.32 -4.68 7.45
CA GLY A 109 -6.09 -5.53 8.61
C GLY A 109 -7.36 -6.22 9.12
N ILE A 110 -8.48 -5.49 9.19
CA ILE A 110 -9.80 -6.07 9.52
C ILE A 110 -10.25 -7.04 8.43
N ASN A 111 -10.02 -6.69 7.16
CA ASN A 111 -10.41 -7.48 6.01
C ASN A 111 -9.73 -8.86 5.94
N LEU A 112 -8.59 -9.05 6.62
CA LEU A 112 -7.95 -10.37 6.78
C LEU A 112 -8.87 -11.40 7.42
N LEU A 113 -9.86 -10.97 8.20
CA LEU A 113 -10.89 -11.86 8.75
C LEU A 113 -11.60 -12.64 7.64
N ASN A 114 -11.85 -12.02 6.49
CA ASN A 114 -12.47 -12.70 5.34
C ASN A 114 -11.58 -13.84 4.81
N LEU A 115 -10.25 -13.65 4.74
CA LEU A 115 -9.35 -14.74 4.33
C LEU A 115 -9.30 -15.87 5.37
N LEU A 116 -9.34 -15.55 6.66
CA LEU A 116 -9.38 -16.56 7.73
C LEU A 116 -10.69 -17.36 7.69
N LEU A 117 -11.81 -16.70 7.42
CA LEU A 117 -13.10 -17.37 7.21
C LEU A 117 -13.07 -18.23 5.95
N ALA A 118 -12.52 -17.73 4.84
CA ALA A 118 -12.35 -18.51 3.61
C ALA A 118 -11.58 -19.82 3.86
N ALA A 119 -10.45 -19.77 4.56
CA ALA A 119 -9.70 -20.97 4.94
C ALA A 119 -10.52 -21.92 5.85
N SER A 120 -11.24 -21.38 6.84
CA SER A 120 -12.03 -22.18 7.77
C SER A 120 -13.19 -22.92 7.10
N PHE A 121 -13.88 -22.27 6.16
CA PHE A 121 -14.97 -22.88 5.40
C PHE A 121 -14.43 -23.83 4.32
N ALA A 122 -13.30 -23.51 3.69
CA ALA A 122 -12.66 -24.40 2.72
C ALA A 122 -12.24 -25.74 3.35
N GLY A 123 -11.69 -25.71 4.56
CA GLY A 123 -11.34 -26.93 5.31
C GLY A 123 -12.55 -27.81 5.67
N ARG A 124 -13.78 -27.27 5.56
CA ARG A 124 -15.05 -27.99 5.73
C ARG A 124 -15.69 -28.40 4.40
N GLY A 125 -15.06 -28.07 3.26
CA GLY A 125 -15.62 -28.27 1.93
C GLY A 125 -16.81 -27.37 1.60
N ASP A 126 -16.99 -26.27 2.34
CA ASP A 126 -18.16 -25.40 2.22
C ASP A 126 -17.96 -24.34 1.12
N PRO A 127 -18.87 -24.23 0.13
CA PRO A 127 -18.84 -23.21 -0.92
C PRO A 127 -18.79 -21.76 -0.41
N LEU A 128 -19.21 -21.49 0.84
CA LEU A 128 -19.08 -20.17 1.47
C LEU A 128 -17.63 -19.67 1.50
N ALA A 129 -16.63 -20.56 1.42
CA ALA A 129 -15.24 -20.14 1.32
C ALA A 129 -14.97 -19.21 0.13
N ALA A 130 -15.59 -19.49 -1.02
CA ALA A 130 -15.45 -18.68 -2.22
C ALA A 130 -16.07 -17.28 -2.02
N ALA A 131 -17.22 -17.20 -1.36
CA ALA A 131 -17.86 -15.94 -1.03
C ALA A 131 -17.01 -15.08 -0.09
N PHE A 132 -16.36 -15.68 0.92
CA PHE A 132 -15.43 -14.95 1.78
C PHE A 132 -14.15 -14.51 1.05
N LEU A 133 -13.64 -15.31 0.11
CA LEU A 133 -12.51 -14.91 -0.72
C LEU A 133 -12.88 -13.71 -1.63
N GLU A 134 -14.07 -13.72 -2.22
CA GLU A 134 -14.59 -12.59 -2.98
C GLU A 134 -14.84 -11.35 -2.12
N ALA A 135 -15.42 -11.53 -0.92
CA ALA A 135 -15.65 -10.47 0.05
C ALA A 135 -14.32 -9.80 0.48
N HIS A 136 -13.24 -10.58 0.62
CA HIS A 136 -11.92 -10.02 0.82
C HIS A 136 -11.51 -9.09 -0.34
N GLY A 137 -11.70 -9.51 -1.60
CA GLY A 137 -11.39 -8.67 -2.76
C GLY A 137 -12.12 -7.32 -2.72
N VAL A 138 -13.42 -7.33 -2.44
CA VAL A 138 -14.23 -6.11 -2.29
C VAL A 138 -13.75 -5.25 -1.11
N GLY A 139 -13.45 -5.86 0.03
CA GLY A 139 -12.90 -5.14 1.20
C GLY A 139 -11.51 -4.55 0.94
N TYR A 140 -10.71 -5.19 0.07
CA TYR A 140 -9.40 -4.69 -0.35
C TYR A 140 -9.55 -3.42 -1.20
N ASP A 141 -10.49 -3.44 -2.16
CA ASP A 141 -10.83 -2.27 -2.98
C ASP A 141 -11.34 -1.10 -2.13
N LEU A 142 -12.08 -1.36 -1.05
CA LEU A 142 -12.47 -0.32 -0.11
C LEU A 142 -11.26 0.32 0.58
N GLY A 143 -10.25 -0.48 0.97
CA GLY A 143 -8.97 0.02 1.46
C GLY A 143 -8.28 0.91 0.42
N LEU A 144 -8.26 0.48 -0.84
CA LEU A 144 -7.66 1.24 -1.95
C LEU A 144 -8.34 2.60 -2.18
N LEU A 145 -9.61 2.78 -1.82
CA LEU A 145 -10.29 4.09 -1.89
C LEU A 145 -9.67 5.12 -0.94
N PHE A 146 -9.27 4.70 0.27
CA PHE A 146 -8.55 5.57 1.21
C PHE A 146 -7.10 5.77 0.76
N PHE A 147 -6.50 4.71 0.20
CA PHE A 147 -5.16 4.79 -0.38
C PHE A 147 -5.08 5.77 -1.55
N ALA A 148 -6.12 5.86 -2.37
CA ALA A 148 -6.21 6.80 -3.48
C ALA A 148 -5.98 8.24 -3.01
N ILE A 149 -6.63 8.63 -1.91
CA ILE A 149 -6.48 9.97 -1.32
C ILE A 149 -5.05 10.14 -0.77
N ASN A 150 -4.49 9.11 -0.12
CA ASN A 150 -3.09 9.12 0.29
C ASN A 150 -2.15 9.37 -0.92
N CYS A 151 -2.33 8.65 -2.02
CA CYS A 151 -1.52 8.79 -3.24
C CYS A 151 -1.57 10.21 -3.81
N VAL A 152 -2.76 10.82 -3.88
CA VAL A 152 -2.91 12.22 -4.33
C VAL A 152 -2.15 13.18 -3.40
N LEU A 153 -2.31 13.04 -2.09
CA LEU A 153 -1.66 13.91 -1.11
C LEU A 153 -0.13 13.75 -1.09
N VAL A 154 0.36 12.51 -1.08
CA VAL A 154 1.79 12.19 -1.16
C VAL A 154 2.36 12.66 -2.49
N GLY A 155 1.65 12.43 -3.60
CA GLY A 155 2.05 12.89 -4.93
C GLY A 155 2.23 14.40 -4.98
N ALA A 156 1.27 15.16 -4.45
CA ALA A 156 1.35 16.62 -4.34
C ALA A 156 2.52 17.09 -3.45
N LEU A 157 2.77 16.42 -2.33
CA LEU A 157 3.90 16.71 -1.43
C LEU A 157 5.24 16.44 -2.13
N VAL A 158 5.40 15.29 -2.78
CA VAL A 158 6.61 14.90 -3.52
C VAL A 158 6.86 15.84 -4.70
N TYR A 159 5.81 16.26 -5.40
CA TYR A 159 5.90 17.22 -6.50
C TYR A 159 6.44 18.59 -6.02
N ARG A 160 6.03 19.02 -4.81
CA ARG A 160 6.43 20.30 -4.21
C ARG A 160 7.73 20.23 -3.41
N ALA A 161 8.21 19.04 -3.06
CA ALA A 161 9.31 18.82 -2.12
C ALA A 161 10.66 19.41 -2.55
N GLY A 162 10.98 19.45 -3.85
CA GLY A 162 12.28 19.88 -4.36
C GLY A 162 13.45 18.90 -4.09
N PHE A 163 13.33 18.02 -3.08
CA PHE A 163 14.32 16.99 -2.75
C PHE A 163 14.03 15.60 -3.35
N MET A 164 12.99 15.49 -4.20
CA MET A 164 12.59 14.29 -4.96
C MET A 164 12.16 14.67 -6.40
N PRO A 165 12.13 13.73 -7.36
CA PRO A 165 11.70 14.00 -8.74
C PRO A 165 10.20 14.31 -8.83
N ARG A 166 9.87 15.42 -9.50
CA ARG A 166 8.48 15.84 -9.72
C ARG A 166 7.67 14.82 -10.53
N ALA A 167 8.32 14.12 -11.47
CA ALA A 167 7.68 13.09 -12.28
C ALA A 167 7.10 11.95 -11.41
N ILE A 168 7.83 11.53 -10.37
CA ILE A 168 7.34 10.53 -9.42
C ILE A 168 6.12 11.06 -8.65
N GLY A 169 6.18 12.32 -8.19
CA GLY A 169 5.04 12.95 -7.51
C GLY A 169 3.79 13.04 -8.40
N ALA A 170 3.95 13.41 -9.67
CA ALA A 170 2.84 13.45 -10.63
C ALA A 170 2.27 12.05 -10.90
N ALA A 171 3.15 11.06 -11.11
CA ALA A 171 2.75 9.68 -11.33
C ALA A 171 1.95 9.13 -10.13
N LEU A 172 2.43 9.33 -8.89
CA LEU A 172 1.70 8.95 -7.68
C LEU A 172 0.33 9.63 -7.57
N GLY A 173 0.25 10.92 -7.92
CA GLY A 173 -1.03 11.64 -7.94
C GLY A 173 -2.02 11.03 -8.93
N LEU A 174 -1.56 10.67 -10.13
CA LEU A 174 -2.38 9.99 -11.14
C LEU A 174 -2.75 8.56 -10.70
N SER A 175 -1.86 7.84 -10.02
CA SER A 175 -2.16 6.53 -9.43
C SER A 175 -3.32 6.60 -8.45
N GLY A 176 -3.42 7.69 -7.68
CA GLY A 176 -4.56 7.94 -6.80
C GLY A 176 -5.88 8.02 -7.56
N LEU A 177 -5.90 8.59 -8.76
CA LEU A 177 -7.11 8.61 -9.59
C LEU A 177 -7.49 7.22 -10.10
N VAL A 178 -6.50 6.40 -10.48
CA VAL A 178 -6.73 5.01 -10.90
C VAL A 178 -7.35 4.20 -9.76
N TYR A 179 -6.75 4.26 -8.57
CA TYR A 179 -7.30 3.59 -7.39
C TYR A 179 -8.71 4.08 -7.06
N PHE A 180 -8.94 5.40 -7.08
CA PHE A 180 -10.26 5.97 -6.78
C PHE A 180 -11.34 5.45 -7.74
N VAL A 181 -11.07 5.52 -9.05
CA VAL A 181 -12.02 5.07 -10.08
C VAL A 181 -12.24 3.56 -9.99
N GLY A 182 -11.16 2.76 -9.89
CA GLY A 182 -11.26 1.30 -9.79
C GLY A 182 -12.07 0.85 -8.58
N SER A 183 -11.73 1.35 -7.39
CA SER A 183 -12.45 1.06 -6.15
C SER A 183 -13.91 1.49 -6.20
N THR A 184 -14.20 2.66 -6.78
CA THR A 184 -15.59 3.17 -6.88
C THR A 184 -16.42 2.30 -7.83
N LEU A 185 -15.87 1.92 -8.99
CA LEU A 185 -16.56 1.07 -9.94
C LEU A 185 -16.86 -0.31 -9.35
N ARG A 186 -15.94 -0.88 -8.55
CA ARG A 186 -16.20 -2.15 -7.87
C ARG A 186 -17.48 -2.13 -7.03
N VAL A 187 -17.81 -0.98 -6.44
CA VAL A 187 -18.99 -0.81 -5.57
C VAL A 187 -20.23 -0.38 -6.34
N VAL A 188 -20.09 0.57 -7.26
CA VAL A 188 -21.23 1.24 -7.92
C VAL A 188 -21.64 0.55 -9.23
N ALA A 189 -20.69 -0.04 -9.95
CA ALA A 189 -20.87 -0.62 -11.28
C ALA A 189 -19.86 -1.77 -11.51
N PRO A 190 -19.97 -2.89 -10.77
CA PRO A 190 -18.97 -3.97 -10.75
C PRO A 190 -18.72 -4.58 -12.15
N GLU A 191 -19.70 -4.53 -13.04
CA GLU A 191 -19.59 -4.94 -14.44
C GLU A 191 -18.59 -4.10 -15.26
N LEU A 192 -18.33 -2.85 -14.87
CA LEU A 192 -17.35 -1.98 -15.51
C LEU A 192 -15.95 -2.07 -14.89
N ALA A 193 -15.81 -2.68 -13.71
CA ALA A 193 -14.53 -2.76 -13.00
C ALA A 193 -13.41 -3.44 -13.83
N PRO A 194 -13.67 -4.53 -14.60
CA PRO A 194 -12.64 -5.14 -15.44
C PRO A 194 -12.04 -4.20 -16.50
N ALA A 195 -12.79 -3.20 -16.97
CA ALA A 195 -12.32 -2.26 -17.98
C ALA A 195 -11.21 -1.33 -17.45
N VAL A 196 -11.11 -1.15 -16.13
CA VAL A 196 -10.09 -0.30 -15.48
C VAL A 196 -8.84 -1.10 -15.08
N ALA A 197 -8.89 -2.44 -15.10
CA ALA A 197 -7.77 -3.29 -14.71
C ALA A 197 -6.42 -2.93 -15.40
N PRO A 198 -6.37 -2.63 -16.72
CA PRO A 198 -5.11 -2.24 -17.37
C PRO A 198 -4.50 -0.94 -16.82
N ALA A 199 -5.33 -0.02 -16.32
CA ALA A 199 -4.87 1.26 -15.78
C ALA A 199 -4.02 1.08 -14.51
N TYR A 200 -4.15 -0.03 -13.78
CA TYR A 200 -3.35 -0.36 -12.59
C TYR A 200 -1.85 -0.55 -12.88
N ALA A 201 -1.45 -0.67 -14.15
CA ALA A 201 -0.05 -0.64 -14.54
C ALA A 201 0.64 0.69 -14.14
N LEU A 202 -0.09 1.81 -14.19
CA LEU A 202 0.44 3.12 -13.80
C LEU A 202 0.77 3.18 -12.29
N PRO A 203 -0.16 2.84 -11.36
CA PRO A 203 0.16 2.66 -9.96
C PRO A 203 1.38 1.80 -9.70
N LEU A 204 1.44 0.60 -10.29
CA LEU A 204 2.55 -0.32 -10.08
C LEU A 204 3.90 0.32 -10.45
N VAL A 205 3.99 0.95 -11.63
CA VAL A 205 5.22 1.62 -12.09
C VAL A 205 5.57 2.83 -11.21
N ALA A 206 4.58 3.64 -10.85
CA ALA A 206 4.78 4.84 -10.03
C ALA A 206 5.28 4.49 -8.62
N GLU A 207 4.69 3.47 -8.01
CA GLU A 207 5.03 3.02 -6.66
C GLU A 207 6.39 2.32 -6.62
N LEU A 208 6.71 1.49 -7.63
CA LEU A 208 8.04 0.93 -7.79
C LEU A 208 9.11 2.02 -8.00
N ALA A 209 8.82 3.04 -8.80
CA ALA A 209 9.71 4.17 -9.00
C ALA A 209 9.94 4.95 -7.70
N PHE A 210 8.88 5.18 -6.91
CA PHE A 210 8.99 5.87 -5.62
C PHE A 210 9.76 5.04 -4.58
N CYS A 211 9.43 3.75 -4.48
CA CYS A 211 10.13 2.77 -3.65
C CYS A 211 11.63 2.72 -3.99
N GLY A 212 11.97 2.55 -5.27
CA GLY A 212 13.35 2.52 -5.75
C GLY A 212 14.09 3.81 -5.49
N TRP A 213 13.44 4.97 -5.65
CA TRP A 213 14.02 6.26 -5.32
C TRP A 213 14.38 6.36 -3.83
N LEU A 214 13.46 5.99 -2.95
CA LEU A 214 13.66 5.99 -1.49
C LEU A 214 14.80 5.06 -1.06
N LEU A 215 14.87 3.85 -1.65
CA LEU A 215 15.92 2.85 -1.38
C LEU A 215 17.31 3.29 -1.84
N ILE A 216 17.42 3.78 -3.07
CA ILE A 216 18.72 4.03 -3.70
C ILE A 216 19.22 5.44 -3.36
N ARG A 217 18.41 6.46 -3.62
CA ARG A 217 18.78 7.87 -3.52
C ARG A 217 18.35 8.51 -2.20
N GLY A 218 17.24 8.07 -1.62
CA GLY A 218 16.65 8.70 -0.44
C GLY A 218 16.16 10.11 -0.72
N VAL A 219 16.50 11.07 0.17
CA VAL A 219 16.23 12.50 -0.05
C VAL A 219 17.50 13.25 -0.41
N ARG A 220 17.39 14.29 -1.24
CA ARG A 220 18.50 15.23 -1.48
C ARG A 220 18.78 16.03 -0.21
N THR A 221 19.81 15.64 0.55
CA THR A 221 20.13 16.18 1.88
C THR A 221 20.18 17.71 1.95
N PRO A 222 20.85 18.44 1.04
CA PRO A 222 20.91 19.91 1.12
C PRO A 222 19.52 20.55 1.01
N SER A 223 18.73 20.13 0.03
CA SER A 223 17.37 20.64 -0.19
C SER A 223 16.42 20.27 0.95
N TRP A 224 16.55 19.07 1.51
CA TRP A 224 15.74 18.65 2.65
C TRP A 224 16.09 19.43 3.92
N ARG A 225 17.39 19.64 4.19
CA ARG A 225 17.86 20.44 5.35
C ARG A 225 17.39 21.89 5.25
N ALA A 226 17.44 22.48 4.06
CA ALA A 226 16.88 23.80 3.81
C ALA A 226 15.37 23.85 4.12
N ALA A 227 14.60 22.84 3.69
CA ALA A 227 13.17 22.76 3.96
C ALA A 227 12.82 22.62 5.46
N VAL A 228 13.72 22.07 6.29
CA VAL A 228 13.55 22.00 7.76
C VAL A 228 14.22 23.14 8.53
N GLY A 229 14.84 24.11 7.84
CA GLY A 229 15.56 25.22 8.48
C GLY A 229 16.88 24.83 9.14
N LEU A 230 17.52 23.72 8.73
CA LEU A 230 18.83 23.29 9.22
C LEU A 230 19.95 23.79 8.29
N PRO A 231 21.14 24.11 8.83
CA PRO A 231 22.30 24.47 8.01
C PRO A 231 22.73 23.32 7.08
N PRO A 232 23.40 23.64 5.94
CA PRO A 232 23.92 22.64 5.01
C PRO A 232 24.75 21.57 5.75
N ALA A 233 24.72 20.33 5.25
CA ALA A 233 25.64 19.32 5.78
C ALA A 233 27.07 19.72 5.39
N ALA A 234 27.97 19.76 6.37
CA ALA A 234 29.41 19.95 6.17
C ALA A 234 30.02 18.78 5.40
#